data_AF-A0A834C5X8-F1
#
_entry.id   AF-A0A834C5X8-F1
#
_cell.length_a   1.000
_cell.length_b   1.000
_cell.length_c   1.000
_cell.angle_alpha   90.00
_cell.angle_beta   90.00
_cell.angle_gamma   90.00
#
_symmetry.space_group_name_H-M   'P 1'
#
loop_
_entity.id
_entity.type
_entity.pdbx_description
1 polymer ?
#
loop_
_entity_poly.entity_id
_entity_poly.type
_entity_poly.pdbx_seq_one_letter_code
_entity_poly.pdbx_strand_id
1 'polypeptide(L)'
;MFLSDFSEQLQSSSSPGTNTARNMYPVWILWLFLLSGGRAFMIYSSEHSLCLQDSGTREVQLERCSLDSEAQQWLWINQSMLMSAATSRCLYTQWSDRVQMQSCHGLDPAGLEWDCYKGRLISRKTSLLLTASGQQVILSQEGKLSMWKSLDEEDFCEERLRLRRASGDLLDYEEDVEEVIDKKKAMTEEQRQFLRWFYRKEDFDNVACHGIL
;
A
#
# COMPACT_ATOMS: atom_id res chain seq x y z
N MET A 1 11.63 81.13 19.23
CA MET A 1 12.66 80.06 19.12
C MET A 1 12.19 79.15 18.00
N PHE A 2 12.55 79.48 16.75
CA PHE A 2 13.67 78.88 15.99
C PHE A 2 13.55 77.35 15.91
N LEU A 3 13.43 76.66 14.77
CA LEU A 3 13.38 76.98 13.33
C LEU A 3 12.81 75.74 12.59
N SER A 4 12.24 75.98 11.40
CA SER A 4 12.09 75.19 10.14
C SER A 4 12.91 73.89 9.99
N ASP A 5 12.50 72.85 9.24
CA ASP A 5 12.21 72.75 7.78
C ASP A 5 11.61 71.34 7.48
N PHE A 6 10.53 71.08 6.71
CA PHE A 6 10.37 71.02 5.22
C PHE A 6 11.56 70.33 4.49
N SER A 7 11.44 69.31 3.62
CA SER A 7 10.52 69.14 2.49
C SER A 7 10.60 67.72 1.85
N GLU A 8 9.46 67.29 1.28
CA GLU A 8 9.20 66.59 -0.01
C GLU A 8 10.14 65.49 -0.57
N GLN A 9 9.63 64.26 -0.74
CA GLN A 9 8.96 63.66 -1.94
C GLN A 9 9.93 62.91 -2.86
N LEU A 10 9.66 61.62 -3.08
CA LEU A 10 9.59 61.04 -4.42
C LEU A 10 8.90 59.67 -4.37
N GLN A 11 7.76 59.61 -5.06
CA GLN A 11 7.06 58.39 -5.47
C GLN A 11 8.00 57.44 -6.24
N SER A 12 7.90 56.13 -5.98
CA SER A 12 7.87 55.18 -7.08
C SER A 12 7.00 53.98 -6.72
N SER A 13 5.92 53.85 -7.46
CA SER A 13 5.09 52.66 -7.56
C SER A 13 5.86 51.56 -8.29
N SER A 14 5.96 50.36 -7.70
CA SER A 14 6.03 49.11 -8.47
C SER A 14 5.68 47.89 -7.60
N SER A 15 4.46 47.39 -7.77
CA SER A 15 4.23 45.94 -7.92
C SER A 15 4.40 45.62 -9.42
N PRO A 16 4.66 44.38 -9.87
CA PRO A 16 4.31 43.11 -9.23
C PRO A 16 5.39 42.03 -9.28
N GLY A 17 5.23 40.99 -8.47
CA GLY A 17 6.07 39.80 -8.52
C GLY A 17 5.43 38.67 -7.72
N THR A 18 4.28 38.20 -8.16
CA THR A 18 3.72 36.92 -7.72
C THR A 18 4.70 35.81 -8.10
N ASN A 19 5.57 35.46 -7.18
CA ASN A 19 6.30 34.20 -7.24
C ASN A 19 5.29 33.08 -6.95
N THR A 20 4.52 32.70 -7.98
CA THR A 20 3.96 31.36 -8.04
C THR A 20 5.15 30.40 -8.07
N ALA A 21 5.54 29.91 -6.89
CA ALA A 21 6.35 28.72 -6.78
C ALA A 21 5.55 27.61 -7.48
N ARG A 22 5.86 27.36 -8.74
CA ARG A 22 5.40 26.15 -9.42
C ARG A 22 5.96 25.01 -8.58
N ASN A 23 5.09 24.32 -7.86
CA ASN A 23 5.39 23.03 -7.27
C ASN A 23 5.75 22.10 -8.44
N MET A 24 7.03 22.10 -8.79
CA MET A 24 7.62 21.13 -9.69
C MET A 24 7.73 19.86 -8.86
N TYR A 25 6.62 19.11 -8.74
CA TYR A 25 6.62 17.77 -8.22
C TYR A 25 7.64 17.00 -9.05
N PRO A 26 8.79 16.67 -8.46
CA PRO A 26 9.91 16.37 -9.30
C PRO A 26 9.69 14.95 -9.81
N VAL A 27 9.83 14.78 -11.13
CA VAL A 27 9.36 13.62 -11.91
C VAL A 27 9.83 12.27 -11.35
N TRP A 28 10.95 12.25 -10.63
CA TRP A 28 11.44 11.09 -9.86
C TRP A 28 10.46 10.55 -8.80
N ILE A 29 9.59 11.37 -8.21
CA ILE A 29 8.54 10.89 -7.31
C ILE A 29 7.50 10.06 -8.08
N LEU A 30 7.15 10.45 -9.30
CA LEU A 30 6.28 9.65 -10.18
C LEU A 30 6.95 8.33 -10.59
N TRP A 31 8.26 8.32 -10.79
CA TRP A 31 9.02 7.10 -11.07
C TRP A 31 9.06 6.15 -9.87
N LEU A 32 9.15 6.66 -8.64
CA LEU A 32 9.09 5.81 -7.44
C LEU A 32 7.75 5.08 -7.30
N PHE A 33 6.64 5.71 -7.69
CA PHE A 33 5.32 5.05 -7.71
C PHE A 33 5.19 3.96 -8.78
N LEU A 34 5.90 4.10 -9.91
CA LEU A 34 5.89 3.08 -10.98
C LEU A 34 6.83 1.90 -10.67
N LEU A 35 7.91 2.13 -9.91
CA LEU A 35 8.84 1.09 -9.50
C LEU A 35 8.31 0.20 -8.38
N SER A 36 7.36 0.67 -7.56
CA SER A 36 6.84 -0.14 -6.45
C SER A 36 6.01 -1.34 -6.90
N GLY A 37 5.62 -1.43 -8.19
CA GLY A 37 4.97 -2.61 -8.78
C GLY A 37 3.61 -3.00 -8.17
N GLY A 38 3.19 -2.34 -7.09
CA GLY A 38 1.96 -2.61 -6.37
C GLY A 38 0.78 -1.96 -7.07
N ARG A 39 -0.24 -2.76 -7.37
CA ARG A 39 -1.52 -2.25 -7.88
C ARG A 39 -2.33 -1.68 -6.72
N ALA A 40 -3.05 -0.58 -6.97
CA ALA A 40 -4.02 -0.07 -6.01
C ALA A 40 -5.22 -1.03 -5.93
N PHE A 41 -5.81 -1.16 -4.75
CA PHE A 41 -6.96 -2.02 -4.50
C PHE A 41 -7.89 -1.39 -3.46
N MET A 42 -9.15 -1.84 -3.42
CA MET A 42 -10.10 -1.45 -2.37
C MET A 42 -10.19 -2.52 -1.28
N ILE A 43 -10.36 -2.07 -0.04
CA ILE A 43 -10.55 -2.95 1.12
C ILE A 43 -12.02 -2.95 1.51
N TYR A 44 -12.67 -4.11 1.40
CA TYR A 44 -14.12 -4.30 1.56
C TYR A 44 -14.47 -5.10 2.82
N SER A 45 -15.46 -4.62 3.57
CA SER A 45 -16.07 -5.36 4.68
C SER A 45 -17.34 -6.06 4.21
N SER A 46 -17.31 -7.39 4.14
CA SER A 46 -18.48 -8.19 3.73
C SER A 46 -19.66 -8.10 4.70
N GLU A 47 -19.39 -7.84 5.97
CA GLU A 47 -20.44 -7.76 7.00
C GLU A 47 -21.23 -6.46 6.89
N HIS A 48 -20.57 -5.36 6.52
CA HIS A 48 -21.20 -4.04 6.41
C HIS A 48 -21.54 -3.64 4.97
N SER A 49 -21.02 -4.36 3.97
CA SER A 49 -21.12 -3.99 2.56
C SER A 49 -20.56 -2.59 2.26
N LEU A 50 -19.48 -2.21 2.96
CA LEU A 50 -18.81 -0.90 2.84
C LEU A 50 -17.31 -1.09 2.58
N CYS A 51 -16.69 -0.07 2.01
CA CYS A 51 -15.27 -0.01 1.70
C CYS A 51 -14.53 0.94 2.63
N LEU A 52 -13.28 0.59 2.94
CA LEU A 52 -12.38 1.43 3.72
C LEU A 52 -12.04 2.69 2.93
N GLN A 53 -12.24 3.84 3.57
CA GLN A 53 -12.04 5.14 2.95
C GLN A 53 -11.21 6.05 3.84
N ASP A 54 -10.26 6.74 3.22
CA ASP A 54 -9.62 7.92 3.79
C ASP A 54 -10.57 9.12 3.72
N SER A 55 -10.90 9.70 4.87
CA SER A 55 -11.77 10.89 4.93
C SER A 55 -11.14 12.15 4.31
N GLY A 56 -9.85 12.12 3.95
CA GLY A 56 -9.07 13.27 3.50
C GLY A 56 -8.52 14.11 4.66
N THR A 57 -8.88 13.77 5.90
CA THR A 57 -8.40 14.45 7.10
C THR A 57 -7.36 13.59 7.83
N ARG A 58 -7.65 13.16 9.07
CA ARG A 58 -6.88 12.14 9.80
C ARG A 58 -7.71 10.91 10.11
N GLU A 59 -8.99 10.90 9.76
CA GLU A 59 -9.90 9.82 10.10
C GLU A 59 -10.00 8.80 8.97
N VAL A 60 -10.22 7.54 9.37
CA VAL A 60 -10.48 6.43 8.47
C VAL A 60 -11.88 5.92 8.78
N GLN A 61 -12.68 5.75 7.73
CA GLN A 61 -14.08 5.40 7.86
C GLN A 61 -14.48 4.34 6.84
N LEU A 62 -15.70 3.84 6.98
CA LEU A 62 -16.33 2.97 6.01
C LEU A 62 -17.35 3.76 5.20
N GLU A 63 -17.38 3.57 3.89
CA GLU A 63 -18.30 4.28 2.99
C GLU A 63 -18.79 3.34 1.88
N ARG A 64 -19.85 3.72 1.18
CA ARG A 64 -20.32 2.97 0.01
C ARG A 64 -19.18 2.83 -1.01
N CYS A 65 -18.92 1.60 -1.43
CA CYS A 65 -17.87 1.28 -2.38
C CYS A 65 -18.08 1.99 -3.73
N SER A 66 -17.03 2.64 -4.23
CA SER A 66 -17.00 3.35 -5.50
C SER A 66 -15.63 3.16 -6.18
N LEU A 67 -15.63 2.53 -7.35
CA LEU A 67 -14.41 2.29 -8.14
C LEU A 67 -13.72 3.58 -8.56
N ASP A 68 -14.49 4.66 -8.72
CA ASP A 68 -14.02 5.98 -9.16
C ASP A 68 -13.41 6.81 -8.01
N SER A 69 -13.52 6.33 -6.76
CA SER A 69 -13.07 7.07 -5.58
C SER A 69 -11.62 6.75 -5.24
N GLU A 70 -10.69 7.66 -5.56
CA GLU A 70 -9.29 7.55 -5.13
C GLU A 70 -9.12 7.44 -3.60
N ALA A 71 -10.06 7.98 -2.83
CA ALA A 71 -10.06 7.88 -1.37
C ALA A 71 -10.30 6.46 -0.83
N GLN A 72 -10.78 5.55 -1.67
CA GLN A 72 -10.99 4.13 -1.36
C GLN A 72 -9.90 3.24 -1.94
N GLN A 73 -8.92 3.83 -2.64
CA GLN A 73 -7.81 3.11 -3.26
C GLN A 73 -6.61 3.07 -2.32
N TRP A 74 -6.11 1.87 -2.05
CA TRP A 74 -5.03 1.60 -1.10
C TRP A 74 -3.86 0.92 -1.79
N LEU A 75 -2.66 1.22 -1.31
CA LEU A 75 -1.39 0.70 -1.85
C LEU A 75 -0.56 0.13 -0.71
N TRP A 76 -0.03 -1.06 -0.90
CA TRP A 76 1.05 -1.57 -0.06
C TRP A 76 2.36 -0.88 -0.45
N ILE A 77 3.00 -0.21 0.51
CA ILE A 77 4.34 0.34 0.37
C ILE A 77 5.26 -0.28 1.43
N ASN A 78 6.54 -0.41 1.11
CA ASN A 78 7.54 -1.03 2.01
C ASN A 78 7.11 -2.40 2.57
N GLN A 79 6.28 -3.14 1.83
CA GLN A 79 5.72 -4.46 2.17
C GLN A 79 4.82 -4.55 3.41
N SER A 80 4.74 -3.52 4.26
CA SER A 80 3.99 -3.56 5.53
C SER A 80 3.21 -2.29 5.82
N MET A 81 3.31 -1.24 5.00
CA MET A 81 2.58 0.00 5.22
C MET A 81 1.44 0.13 4.20
N LEU A 82 0.26 0.51 4.66
CA LEU A 82 -0.89 0.79 3.81
C LEU A 82 -1.02 2.28 3.59
N MET A 83 -0.93 2.71 2.33
CA MET A 83 -1.01 4.11 1.93
C MET A 83 -2.29 4.38 1.14
N SER A 84 -2.95 5.49 1.45
CA SER A 84 -4.08 6.03 0.67
C SER A 84 -3.58 6.64 -0.63
N ALA A 85 -4.19 6.28 -1.75
CA ALA A 85 -3.85 6.87 -3.05
C ALA A 85 -4.24 8.35 -3.11
N ALA A 86 -5.36 8.74 -2.50
CA ALA A 86 -5.86 10.13 -2.53
C ALA A 86 -4.96 11.12 -1.77
N THR A 87 -4.45 10.74 -0.60
CA THR A 87 -3.68 11.68 0.26
C THR A 87 -2.20 11.36 0.37
N SER A 88 -1.76 10.19 -0.13
CA SER A 88 -0.41 9.66 0.08
C SER A 88 -0.01 9.58 1.56
N ARG A 89 -1.00 9.45 2.46
CA ARG A 89 -0.80 9.21 3.89
C ARG A 89 -0.96 7.73 4.20
N CYS A 90 -0.32 7.28 5.25
CA CYS A 90 -0.32 5.89 5.68
C CYS A 90 -1.29 5.65 6.84
N LEU A 91 -1.89 4.47 6.84
CA LEU A 91 -2.69 3.95 7.93
C LEU A 91 -1.80 3.77 9.15
N TYR A 92 -2.17 4.42 10.25
CA TYR A 92 -1.37 4.49 11.46
C TYR A 92 -2.20 4.14 12.69
N THR A 93 -1.56 3.44 13.61
CA THR A 93 -2.10 3.17 14.94
C THR A 93 -1.13 3.57 16.04
N GLN A 94 -1.71 4.07 17.11
CA GLN A 94 -1.02 4.28 18.38
C GLN A 94 -1.35 3.14 19.34
N TRP A 95 -1.16 3.37 20.64
CA TRP A 95 -1.53 2.42 21.71
C TRP A 95 -3.03 2.37 22.03
N SER A 96 -3.85 3.20 21.36
CA SER A 96 -5.30 3.22 21.51
C SER A 96 -5.98 2.33 20.49
N ASP A 97 -7.27 2.08 20.71
CA ASP A 97 -8.19 1.37 19.80
C ASP A 97 -8.53 2.14 18.50
N ARG A 98 -7.91 3.29 18.28
CA ARG A 98 -8.20 4.20 17.17
C ARG A 98 -7.15 4.13 16.08
N VAL A 99 -7.62 4.17 14.85
CA VAL A 99 -6.81 4.19 13.64
C VAL A 99 -6.94 5.55 12.97
N GLN A 100 -5.84 6.06 12.42
CA GLN A 100 -5.77 7.39 11.82
C GLN A 100 -4.81 7.43 10.63
N MET A 101 -4.85 8.52 9.87
CA MET A 101 -3.94 8.76 8.75
C MET A 101 -2.75 9.62 9.18
N GLN A 102 -1.53 9.13 8.92
CA GLN A 102 -0.28 9.80 9.29
C GLN A 102 0.67 9.90 8.09
N SER A 103 1.69 10.77 8.17
CA SER A 103 2.79 10.75 7.19
C SER A 103 3.46 9.37 7.18
N CYS A 104 3.72 8.82 6.00
CA CYS A 104 4.41 7.55 5.82
C CYS A 104 5.88 7.58 6.27
N HIS A 105 6.46 8.77 6.49
CA HIS A 105 7.81 8.96 7.03
C HIS A 105 7.80 9.35 8.52
N GLY A 106 6.92 8.71 9.29
CA GLY A 106 6.73 8.99 10.71
C GLY A 106 7.93 8.60 11.58
N LEU A 107 8.04 9.24 12.76
CA LEU A 107 9.05 8.91 13.78
C LEU A 107 8.79 7.57 14.48
N ASP A 108 7.59 7.02 14.34
CA ASP A 108 7.15 5.76 14.96
C ASP A 108 6.78 4.75 13.85
N PRO A 109 7.79 4.06 13.28
CA PRO A 109 7.58 3.13 12.17
C PRO A 109 6.69 1.95 12.56
N ALA A 110 6.78 1.45 13.80
CA ALA A 110 5.99 0.32 14.26
C ALA A 110 4.47 0.59 14.18
N GLY A 111 4.04 1.83 14.41
CA GLY A 111 2.63 2.21 14.28
C GLY A 111 2.14 2.31 12.84
N LEU A 112 3.03 2.32 11.85
CA LEU A 112 2.71 2.35 10.42
C LEU A 112 2.67 0.95 9.81
N GLU A 113 3.16 -0.07 10.51
CA GLU A 113 3.28 -1.42 9.98
C GLU A 113 2.10 -2.32 10.32
N TRP A 114 1.64 -3.04 9.29
CA TRP A 114 0.50 -3.93 9.30
C TRP A 114 0.90 -5.29 8.74
N ASP A 115 0.50 -6.33 9.45
CA ASP A 115 0.44 -7.68 8.92
C ASP A 115 -0.90 -7.97 8.26
N CYS A 116 -0.86 -8.85 7.26
CA CYS A 116 -2.02 -9.30 6.53
C CYS A 116 -1.99 -10.82 6.50
N TYR A 117 -3.03 -11.45 7.05
CA TYR A 117 -3.17 -12.90 7.09
C TYR A 117 -4.63 -13.30 6.97
N LYS A 118 -4.96 -14.16 5.98
CA LYS A 118 -6.31 -14.71 5.76
C LYS A 118 -7.40 -13.65 5.78
N GLY A 119 -7.19 -12.54 5.06
CA GLY A 119 -8.13 -11.44 5.01
C GLY A 119 -8.24 -10.57 6.27
N ARG A 120 -7.30 -10.68 7.22
CA ARG A 120 -7.25 -9.84 8.43
C ARG A 120 -6.05 -8.90 8.38
N LEU A 121 -6.28 -7.63 8.73
CA LEU A 121 -5.23 -6.65 8.96
C LEU A 121 -4.88 -6.59 10.44
N ILE A 122 -3.62 -6.82 10.78
CA ILE A 122 -3.10 -6.92 12.15
C ILE A 122 -2.09 -5.80 12.35
N SER A 123 -2.27 -4.96 13.36
CA SER A 123 -1.25 -3.98 13.72
C SER A 123 -0.02 -4.68 14.26
N ARG A 124 1.18 -4.36 13.75
CA ARG A 124 2.43 -4.87 14.35
C ARG A 124 2.76 -4.25 15.70
N LYS A 125 2.25 -3.05 15.96
CA LYS A 125 2.49 -2.35 17.22
C LYS A 125 1.68 -2.90 18.39
N THR A 126 0.41 -3.25 18.15
CA THR A 126 -0.52 -3.67 19.21
C THR A 126 -0.97 -5.11 19.11
N SER A 127 -0.66 -5.79 18.01
CA SER A 127 -1.15 -7.13 17.67
C SER A 127 -2.69 -7.23 17.59
N LEU A 128 -3.37 -6.09 17.48
CA LEU A 128 -4.83 -6.02 17.35
C LEU A 128 -5.25 -6.01 15.88
N LEU A 129 -6.46 -6.51 15.63
CA LEU A 129 -7.07 -6.57 14.31
C LEU A 129 -7.78 -5.26 13.97
N LEU A 130 -7.67 -4.82 12.72
CA LEU A 130 -8.52 -3.80 12.15
C LEU A 130 -9.95 -4.36 12.02
N THR A 131 -10.91 -3.69 12.64
CA THR A 131 -12.28 -4.18 12.77
C THR A 131 -13.28 -3.09 12.42
N ALA A 132 -14.27 -3.45 11.60
CA ALA A 132 -15.39 -2.57 11.28
C ALA A 132 -16.33 -2.42 12.49
N SER A 133 -16.68 -1.17 12.82
CA SER A 133 -17.64 -0.82 13.88
C SER A 133 -18.61 0.23 13.36
N GLY A 134 -19.68 -0.23 12.70
CA GLY A 134 -20.61 0.66 12.00
C GLY A 134 -19.93 1.38 10.84
N GLN A 135 -19.91 2.71 10.89
CA GLN A 135 -19.22 3.55 9.89
C GLN A 135 -17.74 3.80 10.24
N GLN A 136 -17.30 3.39 11.43
CA GLN A 136 -15.94 3.62 11.94
C GLN A 136 -15.11 2.35 11.88
N VAL A 137 -13.80 2.51 12.08
CA VAL A 137 -12.84 1.42 12.14
C VAL A 137 -12.04 1.52 13.42
N ILE A 138 -11.93 0.40 14.13
CA ILE A 138 -11.27 0.30 15.44
C ILE A 138 -10.28 -0.86 15.44
N LEU A 139 -9.48 -0.93 16.50
CA LEU A 139 -8.64 -2.10 16.79
C LEU A 139 -9.26 -2.98 17.88
N SER A 140 -9.37 -4.28 17.62
CA SER A 140 -9.90 -5.27 18.57
C SER A 140 -9.21 -6.62 18.47
N GLN A 141 -9.29 -7.46 19.51
CA GLN A 141 -8.60 -8.76 19.54
C GLN A 141 -9.18 -9.80 18.56
N GLU A 142 -10.50 -9.95 18.50
CA GLU A 142 -11.12 -10.88 17.54
C GLU A 142 -12.59 -10.54 17.31
N GLY A 143 -13.08 -10.77 16.09
CA GLY A 143 -14.49 -10.60 15.74
C GLY A 143 -14.72 -10.86 14.26
N LYS A 144 -15.90 -11.38 13.90
CA LYS A 144 -16.28 -11.60 12.48
C LYS A 144 -16.14 -10.33 11.62
N LEU A 145 -16.25 -9.17 12.26
CA LEU A 145 -16.15 -7.83 11.66
C LEU A 145 -14.71 -7.41 11.30
N SER A 146 -13.68 -8.22 11.60
CA SER A 146 -12.29 -7.98 11.22
C SER A 146 -11.86 -8.70 9.94
N MET A 147 -12.81 -9.34 9.27
CA MET A 147 -12.60 -9.97 7.97
C MET A 147 -12.79 -8.95 6.85
N TRP A 148 -11.77 -8.81 6.03
CA TRP A 148 -11.71 -7.91 4.89
C TRP A 148 -11.49 -8.71 3.60
N LYS A 149 -11.91 -8.16 2.47
CA LYS A 149 -11.68 -8.71 1.13
C LYS A 149 -11.19 -7.60 0.21
N SER A 150 -10.46 -7.96 -0.84
CA SER A 150 -10.35 -7.05 -1.98
C SER A 150 -11.63 -7.15 -2.79
N LEU A 151 -12.07 -6.05 -3.42
CA LEU A 151 -13.10 -6.14 -4.45
C LEU A 151 -12.55 -6.73 -5.75
N ASP A 152 -11.25 -6.59 -5.99
CA ASP A 152 -10.59 -6.95 -7.24
C ASP A 152 -9.89 -8.32 -7.18
N GLU A 153 -9.67 -8.87 -5.97
CA GLU A 153 -8.94 -10.14 -5.73
C GLU A 153 -9.57 -10.98 -4.61
N GLU A 154 -9.42 -12.32 -4.65
CA GLU A 154 -9.95 -13.23 -3.62
C GLU A 154 -9.27 -13.08 -2.25
N ASP A 155 -7.97 -12.77 -2.21
CA ASP A 155 -7.21 -12.46 -0.98
C ASP A 155 -6.35 -11.20 -1.18
N PHE A 156 -6.72 -10.09 -0.54
CA PHE A 156 -5.98 -8.83 -0.64
C PHE A 156 -4.62 -8.87 0.06
N CYS A 157 -4.31 -9.94 0.81
CA CYS A 157 -2.97 -10.21 1.30
C CYS A 157 -2.03 -10.71 0.18
N GLU A 158 -2.54 -11.19 -0.95
CA GLU A 158 -1.74 -11.76 -2.04
C GLU A 158 -0.84 -10.72 -2.71
N GLU A 159 -1.33 -9.49 -2.90
CA GLU A 159 -0.53 -8.40 -3.47
C GLU A 159 0.70 -8.09 -2.60
N ARG A 160 0.56 -8.16 -1.27
CA ARG A 160 1.69 -8.07 -0.33
C ARG A 160 2.70 -9.20 -0.52
N LEU A 161 2.22 -10.43 -0.76
CA LEU A 161 3.08 -11.58 -1.06
C LEU A 161 3.82 -11.40 -2.39
N ARG A 162 3.19 -10.81 -3.42
CA ARG A 162 3.85 -10.50 -4.69
C ARG A 162 5.00 -9.52 -4.47
N LEU A 163 4.78 -8.44 -3.71
CA LEU A 163 5.82 -7.48 -3.37
C LEU A 163 6.99 -8.11 -2.61
N ARG A 164 6.73 -8.98 -1.62
CA ARG A 164 7.80 -9.73 -0.91
C ARG A 164 8.59 -10.66 -1.82
N ARG A 165 7.93 -11.37 -2.73
CA ARG A 165 8.61 -12.24 -3.71
C ARG A 165 9.49 -11.41 -4.64
N ALA A 166 9.02 -10.25 -5.07
CA ALA A 166 9.78 -9.34 -5.91
C ALA A 166 11.00 -8.72 -5.19
N SER A 167 10.91 -8.50 -3.87
CA SER A 167 12.02 -7.97 -3.07
C SER A 167 13.07 -9.00 -2.67
N GLY A 168 12.83 -10.29 -2.91
CA GLY A 168 13.76 -11.38 -2.58
C GLY A 168 13.87 -11.70 -1.09
N ASP A 169 12.98 -11.16 -0.26
CA ASP A 169 13.03 -11.29 1.21
C ASP A 169 12.17 -12.49 1.65
N LEU A 170 12.73 -13.69 1.42
CA LEU A 170 12.15 -14.98 1.78
C LEU A 170 12.74 -15.46 3.12
N LEU A 171 12.38 -14.78 4.22
CA LEU A 171 12.64 -15.28 5.56
C LEU A 171 11.36 -15.21 6.42
N ASP A 172 11.11 -16.31 7.10
CA ASP A 172 10.07 -16.60 8.09
C ASP A 172 8.61 -16.63 7.61
N TYR A 173 8.25 -17.78 7.04
CA TYR A 173 6.97 -18.41 7.37
C TYR A 173 7.25 -19.54 8.36
N GLU A 174 6.77 -19.39 9.60
CA GLU A 174 6.52 -20.51 10.51
C GLU A 174 5.38 -21.34 9.89
N GLU A 175 5.75 -22.20 8.94
CA GLU A 175 4.91 -23.30 8.47
C GLU A 175 5.41 -24.57 9.18
N ASP A 176 4.46 -25.36 9.69
CA ASP A 176 4.65 -26.43 10.67
C ASP A 176 5.92 -27.29 10.46
N VAL A 177 6.71 -27.41 11.53
CA VAL A 177 8.12 -27.87 11.57
C VAL A 177 8.36 -29.32 11.10
N GLU A 178 7.32 -30.14 10.91
CA GLU A 178 7.50 -31.54 10.53
C GLU A 178 7.65 -31.79 9.02
N GLU A 179 7.23 -30.88 8.13
CA GLU A 179 7.35 -31.10 6.67
C GLU A 179 8.61 -30.46 6.04
N VAL A 180 9.38 -29.68 6.79
CA VAL A 180 10.54 -28.91 6.29
C VAL A 180 11.82 -29.75 6.20
N ILE A 181 11.93 -30.84 6.98
CA ILE A 181 13.15 -31.65 7.00
C ILE A 181 13.37 -32.38 5.66
N ASP A 182 12.30 -32.69 4.91
CA ASP A 182 12.42 -33.34 3.60
C ASP A 182 12.65 -32.34 2.44
N LYS A 183 12.16 -31.10 2.57
CA LYS A 183 12.34 -30.03 1.56
C LYS A 183 13.71 -29.34 1.61
N LYS A 184 14.54 -29.61 2.61
CA LYS A 184 15.92 -29.10 2.69
C LYS A 184 16.92 -29.85 1.80
N LYS A 185 16.49 -30.87 1.05
CA LYS A 185 17.33 -31.42 -0.01
C LYS A 185 17.37 -30.40 -1.13
N ALA A 186 18.52 -29.74 -1.29
CA ALA A 186 18.82 -28.96 -2.47
C ALA A 186 18.38 -29.76 -3.71
N MET A 187 17.44 -29.19 -4.47
CA MET A 187 16.86 -29.80 -5.66
C MET A 187 17.98 -30.39 -6.52
N THR A 188 17.84 -31.64 -6.97
CA THR A 188 18.89 -32.24 -7.80
C THR A 188 18.91 -31.60 -9.18
N GLU A 189 20.04 -31.67 -9.87
CA GLU A 189 20.16 -31.11 -11.22
C GLU A 189 19.17 -31.77 -12.20
N GLU A 190 18.84 -33.04 -11.98
CA GLU A 190 17.85 -33.78 -12.78
C GLU A 190 16.43 -33.26 -12.57
N GLN A 191 16.05 -32.97 -11.32
CA GLN A 191 14.76 -32.34 -11.02
C GLN A 191 14.68 -30.94 -11.62
N ARG A 192 15.77 -30.16 -11.60
CA ARG A 192 15.84 -28.87 -12.28
C ARG A 192 15.71 -29.00 -13.79
N GLN A 193 16.37 -29.98 -14.40
CA GLN A 193 16.24 -30.25 -15.84
C GLN A 193 14.82 -30.70 -16.22
N PHE A 194 14.20 -31.55 -15.39
CA PHE A 194 12.82 -31.95 -15.57
C PHE A 194 11.87 -30.76 -15.51
N LEU A 195 11.98 -29.89 -14.51
CA LEU A 195 11.14 -28.70 -14.40
C LEU A 195 11.37 -27.71 -15.57
N ARG A 196 12.63 -27.51 -16.00
CA ARG A 196 12.95 -26.71 -17.20
C ARG A 196 12.37 -27.29 -18.49
N TRP A 197 12.29 -28.61 -18.60
CA TRP A 197 11.63 -29.28 -19.73
C TRP A 197 10.10 -29.15 -19.62
N PHE A 198 9.53 -29.40 -18.45
CA PHE A 198 8.10 -29.41 -18.17
C PHE A 198 7.45 -28.03 -18.39
N TYR A 199 8.13 -26.96 -18.00
CA TYR A 199 7.63 -25.57 -18.16
C TYR A 199 8.05 -24.88 -19.46
N ARG A 200 8.68 -25.59 -20.42
CA ARG A 200 9.02 -25.04 -21.75
C ARG A 200 7.80 -24.87 -22.67
N LYS A 201 6.60 -24.70 -22.12
CA LYS A 201 5.37 -24.77 -22.91
C LYS A 201 5.27 -23.60 -23.91
N GLU A 202 5.01 -23.98 -25.16
CA GLU A 202 4.30 -23.20 -26.18
C GLU A 202 5.08 -22.11 -26.96
N ASP A 203 6.24 -22.48 -27.53
CA ASP A 203 6.81 -21.80 -28.73
C ASP A 203 6.62 -22.62 -30.03
N PHE A 204 5.73 -23.62 -30.03
CA PHE A 204 5.50 -24.50 -31.20
C PHE A 204 4.29 -24.12 -32.07
N ASP A 205 3.84 -22.87 -32.02
CA ASP A 205 2.86 -22.33 -32.97
C ASP A 205 3.49 -21.67 -34.21
N ASN A 206 4.68 -22.10 -34.65
CA ASN A 206 5.20 -21.77 -35.98
C ASN A 206 6.37 -22.67 -36.44
N VAL A 207 6.18 -23.99 -36.49
CA VAL A 207 6.97 -24.83 -37.39
C VAL A 207 6.06 -25.84 -38.08
N ALA A 208 5.97 -25.67 -39.39
CA ALA A 208 5.16 -26.42 -40.33
C ALA A 208 5.22 -27.94 -40.13
N CYS A 209 4.04 -28.58 -40.24
CA CYS A 209 3.95 -29.96 -40.70
C CYS A 209 4.58 -30.04 -42.11
N HIS A 210 5.86 -30.38 -42.18
CA HIS A 210 6.44 -31.00 -43.35
C HIS A 210 6.72 -32.46 -43.00
N GLY A 211 5.91 -33.35 -43.56
CA GLY A 211 6.07 -34.77 -43.38
C GLY A 211 7.36 -35.31 -43.99
N ILE A 212 7.66 -36.56 -43.66
CA ILE A 212 8.14 -37.59 -44.57
C ILE A 212 7.73 -38.94 -43.96
N LEU A 213 7.34 -39.83 -44.88
CA LEU A 213 6.96 -41.23 -44.76
C LEU A 213 7.78 -42.07 -43.77
#